data_AF-A0A318EXY4-F1
#
_entry.id   AF-A0A318EXY4-F1
#
_cell.length_a   1.000
_cell.length_b   1.000
_cell.length_c   1.000
_cell.angle_alpha   90.00
_cell.angle_beta   90.00
_cell.angle_gamma   90.00
#
_symmetry.space_group_name_H-M   'P 1'
#
loop_
_entity.id
_entity.type
_entity.pdbx_description
1 polymer ?
#
loop_
_entity_poly.entity_id
_entity_poly.type
_entity_poly.pdbx_seq_one_letter_code
_entity_poly.pdbx_strand_id
1 'polypeptide(L)'
;MAKKRQERRVSGRFYLDDPYDTVLMEKVDKMLATNEFRSMNDLIRQGLNLAYEDCYHYDSNSSIETLKFQTEYIAETISEAILSKMEARMEVHDAKILGALAMLAQEESALSRQAITKASTKTFESSSNKEKEKQTGEISQQAMSFLSGLNAD
;
A
#
# COMPACT_ATOMS: atom_id res chain seq x y z
N MET A 1 -13.07 -44.63 46.70
CA MET A 1 -14.09 -43.56 46.63
C MET A 1 -14.14 -43.02 45.21
N ALA A 2 -15.26 -43.18 44.51
CA ALA A 2 -15.41 -42.68 43.14
C ALA A 2 -15.37 -41.15 43.15
N LYS A 3 -14.42 -40.54 42.41
CA LYS A 3 -14.37 -39.08 42.22
C LYS A 3 -15.69 -38.66 41.57
N LYS A 4 -16.52 -37.89 42.28
CA LYS A 4 -17.74 -37.28 41.71
C LYS A 4 -17.29 -36.47 40.49
N ARG A 5 -17.80 -36.82 39.30
CA ARG A 5 -17.58 -36.03 38.08
C ARG A 5 -18.03 -34.60 38.38
N GLN A 6 -17.08 -33.68 38.43
CA GLN A 6 -17.39 -32.27 38.58
C GLN A 6 -17.99 -31.80 37.26
N GLU A 7 -19.30 -31.60 37.24
CA GLU A 7 -20.03 -31.14 36.07
C GLU A 7 -19.55 -29.73 35.72
N ARG A 8 -18.74 -29.62 34.65
CA ARG A 8 -18.31 -28.33 34.11
C ARG A 8 -19.39 -27.84 33.17
N ARG A 9 -20.18 -26.86 33.64
CA ARG A 9 -21.16 -26.16 32.80
C ARG A 9 -20.42 -25.13 31.97
N VAL A 10 -20.38 -25.34 30.67
CA VAL A 10 -19.88 -24.35 29.70
C VAL A 10 -21.10 -23.60 29.19
N SER A 11 -21.28 -22.34 29.55
CA SER A 11 -22.33 -21.51 28.95
C SER A 11 -21.75 -20.82 27.72
N GLY A 12 -22.12 -21.29 26.53
CA GLY A 12 -21.93 -20.53 25.28
C GLY A 12 -23.05 -19.51 25.13
N ARG A 13 -22.72 -18.30 24.66
CA ARG A 13 -23.69 -17.31 24.17
C ARG A 13 -23.33 -17.05 22.72
N PHE A 14 -24.33 -17.05 21.85
CA PHE A 14 -24.18 -16.64 20.46
C PHE A 14 -24.50 -15.15 20.35
N TYR A 15 -23.66 -14.41 19.65
CA TYR A 15 -23.83 -12.99 19.36
C TYR A 15 -24.18 -12.81 17.88
N LEU A 16 -25.26 -12.07 17.61
CA LEU A 16 -25.69 -11.78 16.23
C LEU A 16 -24.71 -10.89 15.47
N ASP A 17 -23.89 -10.13 16.19
CA ASP A 17 -22.88 -9.23 15.60
C ASP A 17 -21.57 -9.96 15.27
N ASP A 18 -21.40 -11.22 15.71
CA ASP A 18 -20.21 -12.01 15.42
C ASP A 18 -20.42 -12.83 14.13
N PRO A 19 -19.61 -12.61 13.07
CA PRO A 19 -19.73 -13.34 11.82
C PRO A 19 -19.55 -14.87 11.99
N TYR A 20 -18.84 -15.34 13.01
CA TYR A 20 -18.69 -16.78 13.26
C TYR A 20 -19.95 -17.39 13.90
N ASP A 21 -20.54 -16.70 14.86
CA ASP A 21 -21.76 -17.15 15.53
C ASP A 21 -22.96 -17.14 14.56
N THR A 22 -23.05 -16.16 13.66
CA THR A 22 -24.13 -16.10 12.66
C THR A 22 -24.12 -17.30 11.70
N VAL A 23 -22.94 -17.73 11.26
CA VAL A 23 -22.79 -18.93 10.40
C VAL A 23 -23.19 -20.20 11.15
N LEU A 24 -22.74 -20.35 12.40
CA LEU A 24 -23.09 -21.50 13.22
C LEU A 24 -24.59 -21.53 13.53
N MET A 25 -25.20 -20.37 13.80
CA MET A 25 -26.64 -20.23 14.02
C MET A 25 -27.46 -20.60 12.78
N GLU A 26 -27.05 -20.17 11.58
CA GLU A 26 -27.73 -20.55 10.34
C GLU A 26 -27.71 -22.08 10.13
N LYS A 27 -26.58 -22.73 10.46
CA LYS A 27 -26.47 -24.19 10.38
C LYS A 27 -27.37 -24.88 11.42
N VAL A 28 -27.43 -24.36 12.64
CA VAL A 28 -28.34 -24.88 13.69
C VAL A 28 -29.79 -24.72 13.25
N ASP A 29 -30.17 -23.58 12.67
CA ASP A 29 -31.53 -23.34 12.17
C ASP A 29 -31.90 -24.31 11.04
N LYS A 30 -30.98 -24.57 10.10
CA LYS A 30 -31.16 -25.61 9.06
C LYS A 30 -31.35 -26.99 9.67
N MET A 31 -30.53 -27.34 10.66
CA MET A 31 -30.60 -28.63 11.37
C MET A 31 -31.94 -28.76 12.10
N LEU A 32 -32.41 -27.70 12.77
CA LEU A 32 -33.72 -27.68 13.43
C LEU A 32 -34.88 -27.74 12.44
N ALA A 33 -34.74 -27.12 11.26
CA ALA A 33 -35.75 -27.15 10.22
C ALA A 33 -35.96 -28.55 9.63
N THR A 34 -34.91 -29.37 9.49
CA THR A 34 -35.04 -30.74 9.00
C THR A 34 -35.74 -31.66 10.01
N ASN A 35 -35.69 -31.33 11.32
CA ASN A 35 -36.35 -32.07 12.41
C ASN A 35 -36.06 -33.59 12.41
N GLU A 36 -34.92 -34.02 11.87
CA GLU A 36 -34.51 -35.42 11.79
C GLU A 36 -33.89 -35.92 13.10
N PHE A 37 -34.53 -35.63 14.23
CA PHE A 37 -34.05 -36.03 15.56
C PHE A 37 -35.02 -37.01 16.20
N ARG A 38 -34.51 -38.17 16.63
CA ARG A 38 -35.33 -39.18 17.33
C ARG A 38 -35.50 -38.85 18.82
N SER A 39 -34.62 -38.01 19.37
CA SER A 39 -34.58 -37.66 20.79
C SER A 39 -33.83 -36.34 21.01
N MET A 40 -34.10 -35.68 22.13
CA MET A 40 -33.32 -34.53 22.61
C MET A 40 -31.82 -34.84 22.71
N ASN A 41 -31.46 -36.10 23.03
CA ASN A 41 -30.06 -36.51 23.07
C ASN A 41 -29.41 -36.50 21.67
N ASP A 42 -30.14 -36.92 20.64
CA ASP A 42 -29.66 -36.88 19.25
C ASP A 42 -29.52 -35.45 18.75
N LEU A 43 -30.46 -34.57 19.10
CA LEU A 43 -30.35 -33.13 18.83
C LEU A 43 -29.08 -32.55 19.45
N ILE A 44 -28.82 -32.84 20.73
CA ILE A 44 -27.64 -32.35 21.43
C ILE A 44 -26.36 -32.91 20.81
N ARG A 45 -26.34 -34.20 20.41
CA ARG A 45 -25.17 -34.81 19.74
C ARG A 45 -24.90 -34.17 18.39
N GLN A 46 -25.93 -33.99 17.56
CA GLN A 46 -25.77 -33.36 16.25
C GLN A 46 -25.37 -31.89 16.39
N GLY A 47 -25.97 -31.14 17.33
CA GLY A 47 -25.57 -29.76 17.61
C GLY A 47 -24.13 -29.64 18.12
N LEU A 48 -23.66 -30.59 18.95
CA LEU A 48 -22.25 -30.64 19.38
C LEU A 48 -21.31 -30.97 18.22
N ASN A 49 -21.66 -31.93 17.36
CA ASN A 49 -20.86 -32.24 16.18
C ASN A 49 -20.76 -31.04 15.24
N LEU A 50 -21.86 -30.33 15.03
CA LEU A 50 -21.91 -29.13 14.19
C LEU A 50 -21.00 -28.02 14.73
N ALA A 51 -21.08 -27.73 16.02
CA ALA A 51 -20.20 -26.75 16.67
C ALA A 51 -18.73 -27.19 16.64
N TYR A 52 -18.46 -28.49 16.77
CA TYR A 52 -17.12 -29.05 16.69
C TYR A 52 -16.54 -28.94 15.27
N GLU A 53 -17.33 -29.25 14.24
CA GLU A 53 -16.96 -29.08 12.84
C GLU A 53 -16.67 -27.61 12.49
N ASP A 54 -17.45 -26.68 13.04
CA ASP A 54 -17.23 -25.24 12.80
C ASP A 54 -16.00 -24.70 13.53
N CYS A 55 -15.78 -25.10 14.78
CA CYS A 55 -14.60 -24.69 15.56
C CYS A 55 -13.29 -25.32 15.07
N TYR A 56 -13.34 -26.56 14.56
CA TYR A 56 -12.15 -27.31 14.16
C TYR A 56 -12.05 -27.54 12.64
N HIS A 57 -12.91 -26.89 11.86
CA HIS A 57 -12.91 -26.87 10.40
C HIS A 57 -12.64 -28.27 9.78
N TYR A 58 -13.47 -29.25 10.12
CA TYR A 58 -13.33 -30.58 9.52
C TYR A 58 -13.56 -30.55 8.00
N ASP A 59 -14.26 -29.52 7.51
CA ASP A 59 -14.35 -29.14 6.10
C ASP A 59 -13.69 -27.78 5.86
N SER A 60 -12.50 -27.82 5.27
CA SER A 60 -11.53 -26.74 5.09
C SER A 60 -11.93 -25.57 4.16
N ASN A 61 -13.20 -25.46 3.74
CA ASN A 61 -13.61 -24.44 2.76
C ASN A 61 -13.88 -23.06 3.38
N SER A 62 -14.45 -22.99 4.58
CA SER A 62 -14.73 -21.70 5.24
C SER A 62 -13.45 -20.98 5.69
N SER A 63 -12.43 -21.75 6.08
CA SER A 63 -11.09 -21.22 6.38
C SER A 63 -10.43 -20.63 5.12
N ILE A 64 -10.60 -21.27 3.95
CA ILE A 64 -10.08 -20.74 2.68
C ILE A 64 -10.82 -19.47 2.26
N GLU A 65 -12.14 -19.41 2.37
CA GLU A 65 -12.93 -18.21 2.02
C GLU A 65 -12.58 -17.02 2.92
N THR A 66 -12.43 -17.24 4.22
CA THR A 66 -12.01 -16.18 5.15
C THR A 66 -10.58 -15.70 4.88
N LEU A 67 -9.65 -16.61 4.57
CA LEU A 67 -8.29 -16.25 4.12
C LEU A 67 -8.29 -15.48 2.79
N LYS A 68 -9.14 -15.87 1.85
CA LYS A 68 -9.28 -15.19 0.55
C LYS A 68 -9.77 -13.75 0.75
N PHE A 69 -10.81 -13.57 1.56
CA PHE A 69 -11.33 -12.25 1.90
C PHE A 69 -10.29 -11.37 2.60
N GLN A 70 -9.55 -11.92 3.57
CA GLN A 70 -8.45 -11.19 4.23
C GLN A 70 -7.34 -10.80 3.24
N THR A 71 -7.00 -11.70 2.32
CA THR A 71 -5.95 -11.44 1.31
C THR A 71 -6.38 -10.34 0.34
N GLU A 72 -7.64 -10.35 -0.10
CA GLU A 72 -8.21 -9.34 -0.99
C GLU A 72 -8.22 -7.95 -0.32
N TYR A 73 -8.71 -7.87 0.92
CA TYR A 73 -8.72 -6.64 1.71
C TYR A 73 -7.31 -6.05 1.92
N ILE A 74 -6.33 -6.90 2.25
CA ILE A 74 -4.94 -6.48 2.45
C ILE A 74 -4.34 -5.99 1.11
N ALA A 75 -4.59 -6.70 0.02
CA ALA A 75 -4.08 -6.31 -1.30
C ALA A 75 -4.65 -4.96 -1.74
N GLU A 76 -5.95 -4.73 -1.56
CA GLU A 76 -6.61 -3.46 -1.84
C GLU A 76 -5.99 -2.33 -1.01
N THR A 77 -5.89 -2.51 0.30
CA THR A 77 -5.31 -1.52 1.23
C THR A 77 -3.86 -1.16 0.85
N ILE A 78 -3.05 -2.16 0.48
CA ILE A 78 -1.67 -1.94 0.03
C ILE A 78 -1.66 -1.19 -1.30
N SER A 79 -2.53 -1.57 -2.25
CA SER A 79 -2.61 -0.91 -3.55
C SER A 79 -2.99 0.57 -3.43
N GLU A 80 -3.97 0.88 -2.58
CA GLU A 80 -4.42 2.25 -2.34
C GLU A 80 -3.32 3.09 -1.68
N ALA A 81 -2.62 2.51 -0.70
CA ALA A 81 -1.48 3.16 -0.06
C ALA A 81 -0.31 3.42 -1.04
N ILE A 82 -0.06 2.52 -1.99
CA ILE A 82 0.97 2.70 -3.03
C ILE A 82 0.54 3.80 -4.02
N LEU A 83 -0.70 3.76 -4.51
CA LEU A 83 -1.22 4.75 -5.45
C LEU A 83 -1.19 6.16 -4.84
N SER A 84 -1.68 6.31 -3.61
CA SER A 84 -1.63 7.58 -2.88
C SER A 84 -0.20 8.12 -2.73
N LYS A 85 0.76 7.24 -2.41
CA LYS A 85 2.18 7.64 -2.33
C LYS A 85 2.78 8.01 -3.69
N MET A 86 2.35 7.37 -4.79
CA MET A 86 2.79 7.73 -6.13
C MET A 86 2.27 9.10 -6.55
N GLU A 87 0.98 9.37 -6.34
CA GLU A 87 0.36 10.66 -6.66
C GLU A 87 1.05 11.82 -5.93
N ALA A 88 1.28 11.67 -4.62
CA ALA A 88 1.99 12.67 -3.84
C ALA A 88 3.42 12.93 -4.34
N ARG A 89 4.13 11.89 -4.80
CA ARG A 89 5.47 12.06 -5.38
C ARG A 89 5.40 12.74 -6.75
N MET A 90 4.44 12.38 -7.58
CA MET A 90 4.24 13.02 -8.89
C MET A 90 3.96 14.51 -8.74
N GLU A 91 3.09 14.91 -7.82
CA GLU A 91 2.77 16.32 -7.58
C GLU A 91 4.03 17.13 -7.19
N VAL A 92 4.89 16.58 -6.34
CA VAL A 92 6.18 17.20 -5.99
C VAL A 92 7.11 17.31 -7.20
N HIS A 93 7.14 16.31 -8.07
CA HIS A 93 7.94 16.35 -9.30
C HIS A 93 7.40 17.37 -10.30
N ASP A 94 6.08 17.43 -10.50
CA ASP A 94 5.42 18.39 -11.39
C ASP A 94 5.65 19.82 -10.90
N ALA A 95 5.54 20.06 -9.60
CA ALA A 95 5.86 21.36 -9.00
C ALA A 95 7.33 21.76 -9.23
N LYS A 96 8.27 20.82 -9.12
CA LYS A 96 9.70 21.07 -9.42
C LYS A 96 9.94 21.36 -10.90
N ILE A 97 9.29 20.62 -11.80
CA ILE A 97 9.39 20.83 -13.25
C ILE A 97 8.83 22.22 -13.60
N LEU A 98 7.64 22.57 -13.11
CA LEU A 98 7.04 23.88 -13.32
C LEU A 98 7.91 25.00 -12.75
N GLY A 99 8.50 24.81 -11.56
CA GLY A 99 9.46 25.75 -10.97
C GLY A 99 10.70 25.95 -11.85
N ALA A 100 11.31 24.87 -12.34
CA ALA A 100 12.46 24.94 -13.23
C ALA A 100 12.13 25.62 -14.57
N LEU A 101 10.96 25.32 -15.16
CA LEU A 101 10.48 25.97 -16.38
C LEU A 101 10.26 27.47 -16.17
N ALA A 102 9.69 27.87 -15.03
CA ALA A 102 9.50 29.28 -14.69
C ALA A 102 10.85 30.02 -14.54
N MET A 103 11.84 29.38 -13.90
CA MET A 103 13.19 29.95 -13.78
C MET A 103 13.87 30.11 -15.15
N LEU A 104 13.81 29.09 -16.01
CA LEU A 104 14.34 29.15 -17.38
C LEU A 104 13.67 30.26 -18.20
N ALA A 105 12.35 30.43 -18.09
CA ALA A 105 11.63 31.51 -18.76
C ALA A 105 12.06 32.91 -18.26
N GLN A 106 12.40 33.04 -16.97
CA GLN A 106 12.95 34.29 -16.43
C GLN A 106 14.38 34.55 -16.91
N GLU A 107 15.22 33.52 -16.99
CA GLU A 107 16.58 33.64 -17.51
C GLU A 107 16.58 34.00 -19.01
N GLU A 108 15.70 33.40 -19.81
CA GLU A 108 15.52 33.72 -21.23
C GLU A 108 15.02 35.16 -21.42
N SER A 109 14.12 35.62 -20.55
CA SER A 109 13.65 37.01 -20.50
C SER A 109 14.75 37.99 -20.07
N ALA A 110 15.60 37.61 -19.11
CA ALA A 110 16.73 38.41 -18.64
C ALA A 110 17.84 38.51 -19.68
N LEU A 111 18.14 37.41 -20.39
CA LEU A 111 19.07 37.36 -21.52
C LEU A 111 18.56 38.17 -22.71
N SER A 112 17.26 38.13 -23.00
CA SER A 112 16.62 38.98 -24.01
C SER A 112 16.71 40.48 -23.65
N ARG A 113 16.47 40.85 -22.39
CA ARG A 113 16.67 42.24 -21.90
C ARG A 113 18.14 42.68 -21.91
N GLN A 114 19.08 41.77 -21.68
CA GLN A 114 20.52 42.05 -21.81
C GLN A 114 20.97 42.18 -23.27
N ALA A 115 20.35 41.46 -24.20
CA ALA A 115 20.60 41.60 -25.63
C ALA A 115 20.08 42.94 -26.18
N ILE A 116 18.93 43.43 -25.69
CA ILE A 116 18.38 44.73 -26.07
C ILE A 116 19.22 45.89 -25.51
N THR A 117 19.77 45.75 -24.29
CA THR A 117 20.67 46.79 -23.73
C THR A 117 22.06 46.78 -24.36
N LYS A 118 22.57 45.64 -24.87
CA LYS A 118 23.83 45.58 -25.63
C LYS A 118 23.71 45.98 -27.10
N ALA A 119 22.50 46.01 -27.68
CA ALA A 119 22.26 46.53 -29.03
C ALA A 119 22.19 48.07 -29.07
N SER A 120 21.89 48.73 -27.94
CA SER A 120 21.76 50.19 -27.87
C SER A 120 23.06 50.93 -27.51
N THR A 121 24.18 50.22 -27.28
CA THR A 121 25.49 50.83 -26.98
C THR A 121 26.59 50.30 -27.90
N LYS A 122 26.28 50.12 -29.19
CA LYS A 122 27.29 49.97 -30.26
C LYS A 122 27.30 51.20 -31.14
N THR A 123 27.73 52.32 -30.57
CA THR A 123 28.37 53.40 -31.33
C THR A 123 29.45 54.02 -30.46
N PHE A 124 30.52 53.27 -30.21
CA PHE A 124 31.91 53.76 -30.23
C PHE A 124 32.86 52.62 -29.87
N GLU A 125 33.73 52.29 -30.84
CA GLU A 125 35.08 51.71 -30.72
C GLU A 125 35.28 50.37 -29.99
N SER A 126 36.18 49.47 -30.34
CA SER A 126 36.92 49.11 -31.56
C SER A 126 37.65 47.82 -31.15
N SER A 127 37.66 46.82 -32.04
CA SER A 127 38.76 45.85 -32.25
C SER A 127 39.39 45.09 -31.06
N SER A 128 39.14 43.77 -30.97
CA SER A 128 40.21 42.76 -31.07
C SER A 128 39.68 41.32 -31.14
N ASN A 129 40.38 40.51 -31.92
CA ASN A 129 40.08 39.18 -32.47
C ASN A 129 40.20 37.98 -31.50
N LYS A 130 39.63 36.84 -31.98
CA LYS A 130 39.98 35.41 -31.71
C LYS A 130 39.62 34.86 -30.32
N GLU A 131 39.23 33.60 -30.09
CA GLU A 131 39.08 32.37 -30.89
C GLU A 131 38.13 31.44 -30.10
N LYS A 132 37.45 30.52 -30.79
CA LYS A 132 36.56 29.51 -30.20
C LYS A 132 37.37 28.44 -29.46
N GLU A 133 36.95 28.06 -28.24
CA GLU A 133 37.28 26.75 -27.70
C GLU A 133 36.13 26.18 -26.85
N LYS A 134 35.82 24.90 -27.10
CA LYS A 134 34.74 24.12 -26.48
C LYS A 134 35.00 23.97 -24.98
N GLN A 135 34.10 24.46 -24.12
CA GLN A 135 34.04 24.03 -22.74
C GLN A 135 33.39 22.64 -22.67
N THR A 136 34.24 21.62 -22.54
CA THR A 136 33.87 20.32 -21.98
C THR A 136 33.31 20.55 -20.58
N GLY A 137 32.12 20.01 -20.33
CA GLY A 137 31.38 20.22 -19.08
C GLY A 137 32.22 19.96 -17.83
N GLU A 138 32.21 20.94 -16.93
CA GLU A 138 32.86 20.84 -15.63
C GLU A 138 32.16 19.76 -14.80
N ILE A 139 32.82 18.61 -14.68
CA ILE A 139 32.42 17.55 -13.76
C ILE A 139 32.54 18.11 -12.35
N SER A 140 31.43 18.10 -11.60
CA SER A 140 31.39 18.56 -10.21
C SER A 140 32.49 17.87 -9.39
N GLN A 141 33.20 18.63 -8.55
CA GLN A 141 34.24 18.10 -7.65
C GLN A 141 33.73 16.93 -6.80
N GLN A 142 32.42 16.92 -6.51
CA GLN A 142 31.74 15.83 -5.82
C GLN A 142 31.74 14.52 -6.62
N ALA A 143 31.57 14.59 -7.94
CA ALA A 143 31.65 13.42 -8.83
C ALA A 143 33.08 12.88 -8.94
N MET A 144 34.09 13.75 -8.88
CA MET A 144 35.49 13.34 -8.85
C MET A 144 35.84 12.59 -7.56
N SER A 145 35.30 13.02 -6.41
CA SER A 145 35.48 12.30 -5.14
C SER A 145 34.82 10.92 -5.13
N PHE A 146 33.65 10.74 -5.78
CA PHE A 146 33.00 9.43 -5.89
C PHE A 146 33.82 8.43 -6.72
N LEU A 147 34.40 8.87 -7.84
CA LEU A 147 35.25 8.01 -8.67
C LEU A 147 36.54 7.60 -7.95
N SER A 148 37.11 8.49 -7.13
CA SER A 148 38.32 8.19 -6.37
C SER A 148 38.14 7.11 -5.28
N GLY A 149 36.91 6.93 -4.79
CA GLY A 149 36.60 5.92 -3.78
C GLY A 149 36.36 4.50 -4.32
N LEU A 150 36.23 4.32 -5.64
CA LEU A 150 35.95 3.02 -6.26
C LEU A 150 37.20 2.16 -6.52
N ASN A 151 38.41 2.73 -6.39
CA ASN A 151 39.68 2.03 -6.62
C ASN A 151 40.42 1.66 -5.31
N ALA A 152 39.76 1.79 -4.17
CA ALA A 152 40.31 1.42 -2.87
C ALA A 152 39.62 0.16 -2.33
N ASP A 153 39.84 -0.95 -3.03
CA ASP A 153 39.70 -2.32 -2.53
C ASP A 153 41.02 -3.07 -2.81
#